data_AF-A0A9P7APW6-F1
#
_entry.id   AF-A0A9P7APW6-F1
#
_cell.length_a   1.000
_cell.length_b   1.000
_cell.length_c   1.000
_cell.angle_alpha   90.00
_cell.angle_beta   90.00
_cell.angle_gamma   90.00
#
_symmetry.space_group_name_H-M   'P 1'
#
loop_
_entity.id
_entity.type
_entity.pdbx_description
1 polymer ?
#
loop_
_entity_poly.entity_id
_entity_poly.type
_entity_poly.pdbx_seq_one_letter_code
_entity_poly.pdbx_strand_id
1 'polypeptide(L)'
;MMVGGSYGLIDEVDLDATIRPFELYYSNYDVKQAGHSPPAEYQVWRVEKARIARLWRHRALTVFLRLLKEHILYAKEAEEQQRTFDKLIANKAEEWDLKSAKRILEESHRMIKDSDNRLGKAVQDLRELVLRVKSQPEFAEDVELLHAEEALEEASV
;
A
#
# COMPACT_ATOMS: atom_id res chain seq x y z
N MET A 1 0.96 -32.18 7.08
CA MET A 1 1.47 -31.60 5.83
C MET A 1 0.36 -30.68 5.32
N MET A 2 0.38 -29.40 5.72
CA MET A 2 -0.66 -28.44 5.35
C MET A 2 -0.27 -27.74 4.06
N VAL A 3 -1.19 -27.80 3.10
CA VAL A 3 -1.15 -27.16 1.78
C VAL A 3 -1.09 -25.64 1.98
N GLY A 4 0.09 -25.08 1.82
CA GLY A 4 0.30 -23.63 1.73
C GLY A 4 -0.07 -23.15 0.33
N GLY A 5 -1.37 -22.93 0.12
CA GLY A 5 -1.87 -22.19 -1.04
C GLY A 5 -1.37 -20.75 -0.95
N SER A 6 -0.25 -20.47 -1.62
CA SER A 6 0.20 -19.12 -1.94
C SER A 6 -0.94 -18.41 -2.66
N TYR A 7 -1.68 -17.57 -1.95
CA TYR A 7 -2.49 -16.54 -2.59
C TYR A 7 -1.51 -15.62 -3.31
N GLY A 8 -1.31 -15.90 -4.60
CA GLY A 8 -0.67 -15.01 -5.55
C GLY A 8 -1.50 -13.74 -5.62
N LEU A 9 -1.18 -12.80 -4.73
CA LEU A 9 -1.73 -11.47 -4.79
C LEU A 9 -1.04 -10.76 -5.94
N ILE A 10 -1.72 -10.83 -7.08
CA ILE A 10 -1.71 -9.82 -8.12
C ILE A 10 -0.48 -9.89 -9.02
N ASP A 11 -0.71 -10.40 -10.23
CA ASP A 11 0.14 -10.18 -11.39
C ASP A 11 0.65 -8.73 -11.40
N GLU A 12 1.98 -8.60 -11.27
CA GLU A 12 2.72 -7.42 -11.63
C GLU A 12 2.32 -7.05 -13.05
N VAL A 13 1.41 -6.07 -13.19
CA VAL A 13 1.53 -5.16 -14.31
C VAL A 13 2.80 -4.40 -13.99
N ASP A 14 3.93 -4.97 -14.42
CA ASP A 14 5.22 -4.33 -14.37
C ASP A 14 5.13 -3.10 -15.27
N LEU A 15 4.73 -1.99 -14.64
CA LEU A 15 4.66 -0.68 -15.26
C LEU A 15 6.01 -0.36 -15.89
N ASP A 16 7.10 -0.85 -15.30
CA ASP A 16 8.44 -0.68 -15.81
C ASP A 16 8.65 -1.48 -17.12
N ALA A 17 8.25 -2.75 -17.18
CA ALA A 17 8.38 -3.55 -18.41
C ALA A 17 7.46 -3.07 -19.55
N THR A 18 6.29 -2.51 -19.23
CA THR A 18 5.31 -2.09 -20.24
C THR A 18 5.50 -0.62 -20.67
N ILE A 19 5.94 0.26 -19.77
CA ILE A 19 6.07 1.70 -20.02
C ILE A 19 7.49 2.07 -20.44
N ARG A 20 8.56 1.48 -19.88
CA ARG A 20 9.96 1.88 -20.19
C ARG A 20 10.31 1.82 -21.69
N PRO A 21 9.91 0.79 -22.48
CA PRO A 21 10.26 0.73 -23.90
C PRO A 21 9.66 1.89 -24.71
N PHE A 22 8.44 2.30 -24.35
CA PHE A 22 7.70 3.37 -25.01
C PHE A 22 8.12 4.77 -24.51
N GLU A 23 8.46 4.90 -23.22
CA GLU A 23 8.95 6.13 -22.62
C GLU A 23 10.34 6.51 -23.17
N LEU A 24 11.22 5.54 -23.40
CA LEU A 24 12.49 5.75 -24.13
C LEU A 24 12.25 6.15 -25.59
N TYR A 25 11.26 5.57 -26.26
CA TYR A 25 10.96 5.89 -27.66
C TYR A 25 10.47 7.34 -27.82
N TYR A 26 9.56 7.79 -26.96
CA TYR A 26 8.98 9.13 -27.06
C TYR A 26 9.78 10.22 -26.33
N SER A 27 10.56 9.90 -25.30
CA SER A 27 11.57 10.81 -24.74
C SER A 27 12.61 11.19 -25.81
N ASN A 28 13.02 10.23 -26.65
CA ASN A 28 13.88 10.50 -27.80
C ASN A 28 13.16 11.29 -28.93
N TYR A 29 11.82 11.27 -28.98
CA TYR A 29 11.02 12.04 -29.94
C TYR A 29 10.97 13.53 -29.57
N ASP A 30 10.75 13.85 -28.29
CA ASP A 30 10.74 15.22 -27.76
C ASP A 30 12.07 15.96 -28.01
N VAL A 31 13.20 15.23 -28.03
CA VAL A 31 14.53 15.79 -28.29
C VAL A 31 14.82 16.02 -29.78
N LYS A 32 14.24 15.20 -30.68
CA LYS A 32 14.60 15.19 -32.12
C LYS A 32 13.66 15.97 -33.03
N GLN A 33 12.44 16.30 -32.58
CA GLN A 33 11.36 16.85 -33.42
C GLN A 33 10.76 18.16 -32.85
N ALA A 34 11.55 18.96 -32.12
CA ALA A 34 11.11 20.24 -31.57
C ALA A 34 10.66 21.21 -32.69
N GLY A 35 9.34 21.25 -32.96
CA GLY A 35 8.72 22.08 -34.00
C GLY A 35 7.77 21.33 -34.96
N HIS A 36 7.70 20.00 -34.94
CA HIS A 36 6.72 19.23 -35.70
C HIS A 36 5.52 18.84 -34.83
N SER A 37 4.31 18.88 -35.40
CA SER A 37 3.11 18.44 -34.67
C SER A 37 3.24 16.95 -34.33
N PRO A 38 3.00 16.52 -33.07
CA PRO A 38 3.19 15.13 -32.67
C PRO A 38 2.31 14.16 -33.47
N PRO A 39 2.77 12.94 -33.76
CA PRO A 39 1.96 11.92 -34.42
C PRO A 39 0.71 11.58 -33.60
N ALA A 40 -0.38 11.20 -34.25
CA ALA A 40 -1.63 10.84 -33.57
C ALA A 40 -1.44 9.73 -32.51
N GLU A 41 -0.53 8.79 -32.76
CA GLU A 41 -0.15 7.70 -31.85
C GLU A 41 0.46 8.20 -30.53
N TYR A 42 1.14 9.35 -30.54
CA TYR A 42 1.71 9.96 -29.34
C TYR A 42 0.62 10.53 -28.41
N GLN A 43 -0.44 11.11 -28.98
CA GLN A 43 -1.58 11.60 -28.19
C GLN A 43 -2.33 10.43 -27.53
N VAL A 44 -2.53 9.34 -28.26
CA VAL A 44 -3.13 8.11 -27.72
C VAL A 44 -2.28 7.52 -26.61
N TRP A 45 -0.96 7.43 -26.82
CA TRP A 45 -0.03 6.94 -25.80
C TRP A 45 -0.03 7.81 -24.54
N ARG A 46 -0.03 9.14 -24.68
CA ARG A 46 -0.09 10.08 -23.54
C ARG A 46 -1.36 9.85 -22.69
N VAL A 47 -2.50 9.68 -23.35
CA VAL A 47 -3.78 9.41 -22.67
C VAL A 47 -3.78 8.03 -22.00
N GLU A 48 -3.28 6.99 -22.68
CA GLU A 48 -3.25 5.63 -22.13
C GLU A 48 -2.24 5.52 -20.97
N LYS A 49 -1.09 6.20 -21.03
CA LYS A 49 -0.14 6.32 -19.92
C LYS A 49 -0.80 6.95 -18.69
N ALA A 50 -1.51 8.06 -18.89
CA ALA A 50 -2.24 8.72 -17.80
C ALA A 50 -3.33 7.82 -17.20
N ARG A 51 -4.02 7.03 -18.04
CA ARG A 51 -5.03 6.06 -17.61
C ARG A 51 -4.43 4.92 -16.79
N ILE A 52 -3.37 4.29 -17.28
CA ILE A 52 -2.68 3.20 -16.60
C ILE A 52 -2.11 3.69 -15.26
N ALA A 53 -1.52 4.89 -15.25
CA ALA A 53 -1.05 5.51 -14.03
C ALA A 53 -2.19 5.70 -13.03
N ARG A 54 -3.35 6.24 -13.46
CA ARG A 54 -4.53 6.42 -12.58
C ARG A 54 -5.06 5.09 -12.02
N LEU A 55 -5.13 4.06 -12.85
CA LEU A 55 -5.58 2.72 -12.42
C LEU A 55 -4.65 2.12 -11.37
N TRP A 56 -3.34 2.24 -11.59
CA TRP A 56 -2.35 1.74 -10.64
C TRP A 56 -2.38 2.52 -9.32
N ARG A 57 -2.56 3.85 -9.36
CA ARG A 57 -2.75 4.70 -8.17
C ARG A 57 -3.93 4.26 -7.32
N HIS A 58 -5.11 4.15 -7.93
CA HIS A 58 -6.32 3.72 -7.23
C HIS A 58 -6.13 2.34 -6.59
N ARG A 59 -5.47 1.42 -7.31
CA ARG A 59 -5.18 0.08 -6.80
C ARG A 59 -4.22 0.11 -5.60
N ALA A 60 -3.13 0.87 -5.69
CA ALA A 60 -2.15 1.02 -4.61
C ALA A 60 -2.78 1.63 -3.35
N LEU A 61 -3.54 2.72 -3.51
CA LEU A 61 -4.27 3.37 -2.42
C LEU A 61 -5.28 2.42 -1.75
N THR A 62 -6.01 1.65 -2.55
CA THR A 62 -6.98 0.66 -2.03
C THR A 62 -6.29 -0.42 -1.19
N VAL A 63 -5.15 -0.95 -1.65
CA VAL A 63 -4.38 -1.96 -0.91
C VAL A 63 -3.87 -1.39 0.41
N PHE A 64 -3.32 -0.17 0.37
CA PHE A 64 -2.85 0.53 1.56
C PHE A 64 -3.96 0.71 2.61
N LEU A 65 -5.10 1.29 2.23
CA LEU A 65 -6.20 1.57 3.15
C LEU A 65 -6.75 0.31 3.81
N ARG A 66 -6.76 -0.81 3.07
CA ARG A 66 -7.16 -2.11 3.64
C ARG A 66 -6.18 -2.59 4.70
N LEU A 67 -4.87 -2.50 4.43
CA LEU A 67 -3.83 -2.91 5.37
C LEU A 67 -3.80 -2.02 6.62
N LEU A 68 -4.03 -0.71 6.45
CA LEU A 68 -4.13 0.23 7.58
C LEU A 68 -5.30 -0.15 8.50
N LYS A 69 -6.49 -0.40 7.94
CA LYS A 69 -7.66 -0.84 8.71
C LYS A 69 -7.44 -2.19 9.42
N GLU A 70 -6.79 -3.14 8.74
CA GLU A 70 -6.42 -4.44 9.29
C GLU A 70 -5.46 -4.28 10.49
N HIS A 71 -4.43 -3.44 10.36
CA HIS A 71 -3.50 -3.14 11.44
C HIS A 71 -4.20 -2.51 12.65
N ILE A 72 -5.06 -1.50 12.42
CA ILE A 72 -5.84 -0.85 13.49
C ILE A 72 -6.75 -1.84 14.21
N LEU A 73 -7.36 -2.78 13.48
CA LEU A 73 -8.21 -3.81 14.08
C LEU A 73 -7.39 -4.70 15.02
N TYR A 74 -6.24 -5.21 14.57
CA TYR A 74 -5.38 -6.05 15.40
C TYR A 74 -4.81 -5.31 16.61
N ALA A 75 -4.49 -4.02 16.48
CA ALA A 75 -4.09 -3.18 17.60
C ALA A 75 -5.18 -3.12 18.68
N LYS A 76 -6.44 -2.88 18.27
CA LYS A 76 -7.60 -2.87 19.19
C LYS A 76 -7.84 -4.22 19.86
N GLU A 77 -7.73 -5.31 19.10
CA GLU A 77 -7.87 -6.67 19.65
C GLU A 77 -6.78 -6.96 20.69
N ALA A 78 -5.53 -6.60 20.44
CA ALA A 78 -4.45 -6.79 21.41
C ALA A 78 -4.68 -5.96 22.69
N GLU A 79 -5.17 -4.73 22.58
CA GLU A 79 -5.57 -3.94 23.76
C GLU A 79 -6.65 -4.64 24.58
N GLU A 80 -7.66 -5.22 23.93
CA GLU A 80 -8.72 -5.95 24.62
C GLU A 80 -8.19 -7.21 25.31
N GLN A 81 -7.29 -7.95 24.65
CA GLN A 81 -6.64 -9.12 25.23
C GLN A 81 -5.73 -8.73 26.40
N GLN A 82 -5.01 -7.60 26.32
CA GLN A 82 -4.21 -7.07 27.41
C GLN A 82 -5.09 -6.72 28.61
N ARG A 83 -6.19 -6.00 28.40
CA ARG A 83 -7.16 -5.68 29.47
C ARG A 83 -7.74 -6.93 30.12
N THR A 84 -7.99 -7.98 29.32
CA THR A 84 -8.50 -9.26 29.84
C THR A 84 -7.44 -9.97 30.68
N PHE A 85 -6.20 -10.02 30.21
CA PHE A 85 -5.08 -10.57 30.95
C PHE A 85 -4.83 -9.82 32.27
N ASP A 86 -4.85 -8.50 32.26
CA ASP A 86 -4.66 -7.66 33.45
C ASP A 86 -5.77 -7.90 34.49
N LYS A 87 -7.02 -8.06 34.04
CA LYS A 87 -8.14 -8.43 34.91
C LYS A 87 -7.94 -9.81 35.55
N LEU A 88 -7.45 -10.80 34.80
CA LEU A 88 -7.14 -12.13 35.35
C LEU A 88 -6.04 -12.07 36.42
N ILE A 89 -5.01 -11.24 36.21
CA ILE A 89 -3.97 -10.99 37.22
C ILE A 89 -4.57 -10.33 38.47
N ALA A 90 -5.37 -9.27 38.29
CA ALA A 90 -5.99 -8.55 39.41
C ALA A 90 -6.91 -9.45 40.24
N ASN A 91 -7.63 -10.36 39.57
CA ASN A 91 -8.52 -11.33 40.21
C ASN A 91 -7.79 -12.55 40.80
N LYS A 92 -6.45 -12.63 40.67
CA LYS A 92 -5.64 -13.79 41.08
C LYS A 92 -6.17 -15.09 40.51
N ALA A 93 -6.52 -15.08 39.22
CA ALA A 93 -7.00 -16.25 38.50
C ALA A 93 -5.98 -17.40 38.55
N GLU A 94 -6.44 -18.62 38.27
CA GLU A 94 -5.59 -19.79 38.30
C GLU A 94 -4.49 -19.74 37.24
N GLU A 95 -3.40 -20.46 37.50
CA GLU A 95 -2.22 -20.44 36.63
C GLU A 95 -2.53 -20.87 35.19
N TRP A 96 -3.48 -21.79 35.01
CA TRP A 96 -3.90 -22.25 33.69
C TRP A 96 -4.59 -21.13 32.89
N ASP A 97 -5.49 -20.37 33.51
CA ASP A 97 -6.19 -19.25 32.87
C ASP A 97 -5.21 -18.14 32.49
N LEU A 98 -4.27 -17.80 33.38
CA LEU A 98 -3.24 -16.81 33.12
C LEU A 98 -2.32 -17.24 31.96
N LYS A 99 -1.89 -18.50 31.91
CA LYS A 99 -1.08 -19.02 30.80
C LYS A 99 -1.84 -19.01 29.48
N SER A 100 -3.12 -19.37 29.51
CA SER A 100 -3.98 -19.37 28.33
C SER A 100 -4.15 -17.96 27.75
N ALA A 101 -4.54 -17.00 28.60
CA ALA A 101 -4.70 -15.59 28.21
C ALA A 101 -3.39 -14.97 27.73
N LYS A 102 -2.26 -15.27 28.38
CA LYS A 102 -0.93 -14.83 27.92
C LYS A 102 -0.60 -15.33 26.52
N ARG A 103 -0.90 -16.61 26.22
CA ARG A 103 -0.65 -17.19 24.88
C ARG A 103 -1.49 -16.50 23.80
N ILE A 104 -2.73 -16.12 24.11
CA ILE A 104 -3.61 -15.38 23.20
C ILE A 104 -3.04 -13.98 22.96
N LEU A 105 -2.66 -13.26 24.02
CA LEU A 105 -2.05 -11.94 23.91
C LEU A 105 -0.75 -11.96 23.09
N GLU A 106 0.09 -12.97 23.29
CA GLU A 106 1.30 -13.16 22.48
C GLU A 106 1.00 -13.40 20.99
N GLU A 107 -0.09 -14.12 20.67
CA GLU A 107 -0.54 -14.29 19.28
C GLU A 107 -1.05 -12.97 18.68
N SER A 108 -1.84 -12.20 19.44
CA SER A 108 -2.28 -10.86 19.00
C SER A 108 -1.09 -9.94 18.69
N HIS A 109 -0.04 -9.95 19.52
CA HIS A 109 1.19 -9.20 19.24
C HIS A 109 1.93 -9.70 18.00
N ARG A 110 1.92 -11.02 17.72
CA ARG A 110 2.49 -11.56 16.48
C ARG A 110 1.73 -11.05 15.24
N MET A 111 0.39 -10.98 15.32
CA MET A 111 -0.45 -10.45 14.24
C MET A 111 -0.23 -8.95 13.99
N ILE A 112 -0.07 -8.16 15.04
CA ILE A 112 0.31 -6.74 14.91
C ILE A 112 1.63 -6.62 14.16
N LYS A 113 2.65 -7.40 14.53
CA LYS A 113 3.95 -7.37 13.86
C LYS A 113 3.86 -7.79 12.39
N ASP A 114 3.05 -8.78 12.03
CA ASP A 114 2.83 -9.18 10.63
C ASP A 114 2.16 -8.07 9.82
N SER A 115 1.05 -7.54 10.34
CA SER A 115 0.30 -6.45 9.70
C SER A 115 1.14 -5.18 9.57
N ASP A 116 1.96 -4.83 10.57
CA ASP A 116 2.88 -3.70 10.54
C ASP A 116 3.93 -3.86 9.42
N ASN A 117 4.54 -5.05 9.30
CA ASN A 117 5.48 -5.31 8.20
C ASN A 117 4.83 -5.20 6.81
N ARG A 118 3.58 -5.68 6.67
CA ARG A 118 2.83 -5.59 5.41
C ARG A 118 2.42 -4.16 5.10
N LEU A 119 1.96 -3.41 6.10
CA LEU A 119 1.61 -2.00 5.98
C LEU A 119 2.85 -1.17 5.64
N GLY A 120 3.99 -1.41 6.29
CA GLY A 120 5.25 -0.70 6.03
C GLY A 120 5.71 -0.83 4.57
N LYS A 121 5.54 -1.99 3.94
CA LYS A 121 5.80 -2.16 2.50
C LYS A 121 4.83 -1.33 1.66
N ALA A 122 3.54 -1.39 1.94
CA ALA A 122 2.54 -0.60 1.22
C ALA A 122 2.73 0.92 1.41
N VAL A 123 3.20 1.36 2.58
CA VAL A 123 3.58 2.76 2.86
C VAL A 123 4.74 3.17 1.95
N GLN A 124 5.77 2.33 1.83
CA GLN A 124 6.92 2.60 0.94
C GLN A 124 6.49 2.69 -0.51
N ASP A 125 5.73 1.71 -1.00
CA ASP A 125 5.22 1.68 -2.38
C ASP A 125 4.37 2.91 -2.69
N LEU A 126 3.46 3.30 -1.77
CA LEU A 126 2.61 4.47 -1.94
C LEU A 126 3.42 5.78 -1.89
N ARG A 127 4.43 5.89 -1.01
CA ARG A 127 5.32 7.06 -0.95
C ARG A 127 6.11 7.24 -2.24
N GLU A 128 6.70 6.17 -2.77
CA GLU A 128 7.42 6.23 -4.04
C GLU A 128 6.52 6.67 -5.18
N LEU A 129 5.30 6.14 -5.24
CA LEU A 129 4.29 6.53 -6.21
C LEU A 129 3.94 8.02 -6.09
N VAL A 130 3.66 8.52 -4.88
CA VAL A 130 3.34 9.93 -4.64
C VAL A 130 4.50 10.84 -5.08
N LEU A 131 5.74 10.49 -4.76
CA LEU A 131 6.93 11.25 -5.18
C LEU A 131 7.08 11.32 -6.71
N ARG A 132 6.92 10.17 -7.40
CA ARG A 132 6.97 10.12 -8.87
C ARG A 132 5.86 10.96 -9.50
N VAL A 133 4.66 10.96 -8.92
CA VAL A 133 3.51 11.71 -9.45
C VAL A 133 3.67 13.21 -9.19
N LYS A 134 4.13 13.63 -8.00
CA LYS A 134 4.39 15.04 -7.69
C LYS A 134 5.41 15.71 -8.61
N SER A 135 6.37 14.95 -9.14
CA SER A 135 7.34 15.46 -10.10
C SER A 135 6.73 15.82 -11.46
N GLN A 136 5.48 15.42 -11.71
CA GLN A 136 4.77 15.64 -12.97
C GLN A 136 3.70 16.73 -12.77
N PRO A 137 3.82 17.90 -13.42
CA PRO A 137 2.95 19.05 -13.20
C PRO A 137 1.48 18.80 -13.63
N GLU A 138 1.26 17.84 -14.52
CA GLU A 138 -0.06 17.42 -14.99
C GLU A 138 -0.94 16.77 -13.91
N PHE A 139 -0.37 16.40 -12.76
CA PHE A 139 -1.09 15.78 -11.64
C PHE A 139 -1.15 16.65 -10.38
N ALA A 140 -0.76 17.92 -10.46
CA ALA A 140 -0.70 18.81 -9.30
C ALA A 140 -2.06 19.03 -8.60
N GLU A 141 -3.17 18.89 -9.32
CA GLU A 141 -4.54 19.03 -8.81
C GLU A 141 -5.31 17.68 -8.79
N ASP A 142 -4.61 16.55 -8.89
CA ASP A 142 -5.24 15.23 -8.91
C ASP A 142 -5.77 14.88 -7.50
N VAL A 143 -7.07 14.64 -7.40
CA VAL A 143 -7.76 14.31 -6.13
C VAL A 143 -7.22 13.02 -5.50
N GLU A 144 -6.80 12.04 -6.31
CA GLU A 144 -6.22 10.80 -5.80
C GLU A 144 -4.83 11.01 -5.21
N LEU A 145 -4.08 12.01 -5.71
CA LEU A 145 -2.81 12.40 -5.13
C LEU A 145 -3.01 12.95 -3.71
N LEU A 146 -3.98 13.86 -3.55
CA LEU A 146 -4.34 14.41 -2.24
C LEU A 146 -4.77 13.31 -1.26
N HIS A 147 -5.66 12.41 -1.68
CA HIS A 147 -6.08 11.29 -0.84
C HIS A 147 -4.92 10.36 -0.46
N ALA A 148 -3.97 10.13 -1.37
CA ALA A 148 -2.79 9.31 -1.07
C ALA A 148 -1.87 9.98 -0.05
N GLU A 149 -1.73 11.31 -0.09
CA GLU A 149 -0.98 12.07 0.91
C GLU A 149 -1.65 12.03 2.28
N GLU A 150 -2.95 12.31 2.35
CA GLU A 150 -3.72 12.23 3.60
C GLU A 150 -3.63 10.83 4.23
N ALA A 151 -3.74 9.78 3.41
CA ALA A 151 -3.63 8.40 3.87
C ALA A 151 -2.23 8.07 4.41
N LEU A 152 -1.17 8.63 3.81
CA LEU A 152 0.21 8.47 4.29
C LEU A 152 0.46 9.22 5.60
N GLU A 153 -0.19 10.37 5.80
CA GLU A 153 -0.15 11.09 7.08
C GLU A 153 -0.83 10.27 8.18
N GLU A 154 -2.01 9.69 7.91
CA GLU A 154 -2.74 8.85 8.87
C GLU A 154 -1.91 7.64 9.35
N ALA A 155 -1.14 7.01 8.46
CA ALA A 155 -0.27 5.88 8.82
C ALA A 155 1.08 6.27 9.44
N SER A 156 1.42 7.57 9.49
CA SER A 156 2.67 8.05 10.09
C SER A 156 2.52 8.43 11.58
N VAL A 157 1.34 8.19 12.17
CA VAL A 157 1.01 8.40 13.60
C VAL A 157 1.28 7.13 14.39
#